data_AF-A0A9X9PWF8-F1
#
_entry.id   AF-A0A9X9PWF8-F1
#
_cell.length_a   1.000
_cell.length_b   1.000
_cell.length_c   1.000
_cell.angle_alpha   90.00
_cell.angle_beta   90.00
_cell.angle_gamma   90.00
#
_symmetry.space_group_name_H-M   'P 1'
#
loop_
_entity.id
_entity.type
_entity.pdbx_description
1 polymer ?
#
loop_
_entity_poly.entity_id
_entity_poly.type
_entity_poly.pdbx_seq_one_letter_code
_entity_poly.pdbx_strand_id
1 'polypeptide(L)'
;MLANHLIHTLYPDSITVAEDVSGMPALCSPISQGGVGFDYRLAMAIPDKWIQLLKEFKDEDWNMGNIVYTLTNRRYLEKCIAYAESHDQALVGDKTLAFWLMDAEMYTNMSVLTPFTPVIDRGIQLHKMIRLITHALGGEGYLNFMGKYE
;
A
#
# COMPACT_ATOMS: atom_id res chain seq x y z
N MET A 1 -3.48 -12.09 -21.68
CA MET A 1 -3.10 -11.84 -23.08
C MET A 1 -4.30 -11.44 -23.95
N LEU A 2 -5.22 -12.34 -24.32
CA LEU A 2 -6.35 -11.99 -25.20
C LEU A 2 -7.23 -10.85 -24.67
N ALA A 3 -7.55 -10.87 -23.37
CA ALA A 3 -8.35 -9.81 -22.74
C ALA A 3 -7.68 -8.43 -22.83
N ASN A 4 -6.40 -8.31 -22.47
CA ASN A 4 -5.64 -7.06 -22.57
C ASN A 4 -5.53 -6.60 -24.03
N HIS A 5 -5.23 -7.52 -24.96
CA HIS A 5 -5.20 -7.18 -26.39
C HIS A 5 -6.53 -6.60 -26.87
N LEU A 6 -7.66 -7.21 -26.50
CA LEU A 6 -8.98 -6.73 -26.84
C LEU A 6 -9.25 -5.32 -26.26
N ILE A 7 -9.03 -5.14 -24.95
CA ILE A 7 -9.29 -3.89 -24.24
C ILE A 7 -8.50 -2.74 -24.87
N HIS A 8 -7.18 -2.90 -25.05
CA HIS A 8 -6.32 -1.84 -25.60
C HIS A 8 -6.49 -1.63 -27.10
N THR A 9 -7.01 -2.60 -27.85
CA THR A 9 -7.36 -2.42 -29.28
C THR A 9 -8.63 -1.59 -29.42
N LEU A 10 -9.63 -1.83 -28.57
CA LEU A 10 -10.91 -1.10 -28.60
C LEU A 10 -10.78 0.30 -27.99
N TYR A 11 -10.05 0.41 -26.88
CA TYR A 11 -9.90 1.64 -26.10
C TYR A 11 -8.46 1.76 -25.61
N PRO A 12 -7.56 2.37 -26.41
CA PRO A 12 -6.11 2.44 -26.11
C PRO A 12 -5.77 3.08 -24.76
N ASP A 13 -6.61 3.99 -24.27
CA ASP A 13 -6.39 4.70 -23.00
C ASP A 13 -6.97 3.96 -21.77
N SER A 14 -7.56 2.77 -21.97
CA SER A 14 -8.04 1.94 -20.86
C SER A 14 -6.88 1.41 -20.03
N ILE A 15 -7.12 1.29 -18.73
CA ILE A 15 -6.14 0.79 -17.76
C ILE A 15 -6.60 -0.56 -17.23
N THR A 16 -5.72 -1.57 -17.29
CA THR A 16 -5.91 -2.86 -16.63
C THR A 16 -4.90 -3.05 -15.50
N VAL A 17 -5.38 -3.48 -14.33
CA VAL A 17 -4.57 -3.70 -13.13
C VAL A 17 -4.64 -5.18 -12.74
N ALA A 18 -3.48 -5.79 -12.51
CA ALA A 18 -3.38 -7.15 -12.00
C ALA A 18 -3.20 -7.17 -10.47
N GLU A 19 -4.00 -8.00 -9.81
CA GLU A 19 -3.77 -8.43 -8.43
C GLU A 19 -2.98 -9.75 -8.48
N ASP A 20 -1.66 -9.66 -8.28
CA ASP A 20 -0.75 -10.80 -8.27
C ASP A 20 0.29 -10.66 -7.15
N VAL A 21 0.20 -11.56 -6.18
CA VAL A 21 1.14 -11.64 -5.05
C VAL A 21 2.44 -12.35 -5.43
N SER A 22 2.42 -13.22 -6.44
CA SER A 22 3.59 -14.03 -6.82
C SER A 22 4.74 -13.19 -7.36
N GLY A 23 4.40 -12.05 -7.98
CA GLY A 23 5.35 -11.19 -8.66
C GLY A 23 5.88 -11.77 -9.95
N MET A 24 4.98 -12.40 -10.72
CA MET A 24 5.30 -12.99 -12.01
C MET A 24 5.97 -11.96 -12.93
N PRO A 25 7.20 -12.24 -13.44
CA PRO A 25 7.86 -11.33 -14.37
C PRO A 25 7.07 -11.25 -15.68
N ALA A 26 7.12 -10.08 -16.33
CA ALA A 26 6.43 -9.80 -17.59
C ALA A 26 4.89 -9.81 -17.54
N LEU A 27 4.29 -9.84 -16.34
CA LEU A 27 2.85 -9.65 -16.17
C LEU A 27 2.38 -8.30 -16.71
N CYS A 28 3.16 -7.25 -16.43
CA CYS A 28 2.92 -5.88 -16.91
C CYS A 28 3.78 -5.49 -18.11
N SER A 29 4.32 -6.46 -18.85
CA SER A 29 5.06 -6.20 -20.08
C SER A 29 4.19 -6.35 -21.34
N PRO A 30 4.55 -5.71 -22.45
CA PRO A 30 3.79 -5.79 -23.70
C PRO A 30 3.64 -7.21 -24.23
N ILE A 31 2.48 -7.51 -24.83
CA ILE A 31 2.19 -8.81 -25.44
C ILE A 31 3.17 -9.13 -26.57
N SER A 32 3.61 -8.13 -27.32
CA SER A 32 4.61 -8.28 -28.39
C SER A 32 5.98 -8.77 -27.89
N GLN A 33 6.27 -8.64 -26.60
CA GLN A 33 7.47 -9.14 -25.94
C GLN A 33 7.23 -10.47 -25.20
N GLY A 34 6.07 -11.08 -25.37
CA GLY A 34 5.65 -12.28 -24.63
C GLY A 34 5.08 -12.00 -23.24
N GLY A 35 4.80 -10.73 -22.91
CA GLY A 35 4.17 -10.35 -21.65
C GLY A 35 2.65 -10.57 -21.64
N VAL A 36 2.03 -10.44 -20.45
CA VAL A 36 0.58 -10.67 -20.28
C VAL A 36 -0.24 -9.45 -20.70
N GLY A 37 0.36 -8.26 -20.68
CA GLY A 37 -0.21 -7.00 -21.19
C GLY A 37 -0.98 -6.16 -20.18
N PHE A 38 -0.80 -6.36 -18.87
CA PHE A 38 -1.39 -5.46 -17.88
C PHE A 38 -0.65 -4.12 -17.82
N ASP A 39 -1.35 -3.03 -17.50
CA ASP A 39 -0.73 -1.72 -17.35
C ASP A 39 -0.05 -1.57 -15.99
N TYR A 40 -0.69 -2.08 -14.94
CA TYR A 40 -0.20 -2.00 -13.57
C TYR A 40 -0.35 -3.32 -12.84
N ARG A 41 0.44 -3.49 -11.78
CA ARG A 41 0.22 -4.50 -10.74
C ARG A 41 0.12 -3.85 -9.36
N LEU A 42 -0.49 -4.55 -8.41
CA LEU A 42 -0.52 -4.13 -7.02
C LEU A 42 0.84 -4.41 -6.33
N ALA A 43 1.35 -3.43 -5.57
CA ALA A 43 2.56 -3.58 -4.76
C ALA A 43 2.25 -4.23 -3.40
N MET A 44 1.82 -5.50 -3.43
CA MET A 44 1.21 -6.19 -2.29
C MET A 44 2.16 -6.41 -1.09
N ALA A 45 3.47 -6.31 -1.29
CA ALA A 45 4.46 -6.44 -0.19
C ALA A 45 4.53 -5.22 0.73
N ILE A 46 4.01 -4.05 0.30
CA ILE A 46 4.11 -2.81 1.08
C ILE A 46 3.23 -2.86 2.35
N PRO A 47 1.93 -3.23 2.28
CA PRO A 47 1.11 -3.40 3.48
C PRO A 47 1.69 -4.36 4.51
N ASP A 48 2.17 -5.53 4.07
CA ASP A 48 2.76 -6.55 4.94
C ASP A 48 3.95 -5.97 5.72
N LYS A 49 4.74 -5.11 5.09
CA LYS A 49 5.89 -4.46 5.73
C LYS A 49 5.46 -3.52 6.85
N TRP A 50 4.39 -2.76 6.67
CA TRP A 50 3.88 -1.88 7.71
C TRP A 50 3.28 -2.66 8.87
N ILE A 51 2.54 -3.74 8.60
CA ILE A 51 2.05 -4.65 9.65
C ILE A 51 3.22 -5.25 10.43
N GLN A 52 4.23 -5.75 9.73
CA GLN A 52 5.41 -6.34 10.35
C GLN A 52 6.07 -5.35 11.33
N LEU A 53 6.32 -4.12 10.89
CA LEU A 53 6.94 -3.09 11.72
C LEU A 53 6.10 -2.72 12.94
N LEU A 54 4.78 -2.57 12.77
CA LEU A 54 3.88 -2.18 13.85
C LEU A 54 3.61 -3.30 14.86
N LYS A 55 3.74 -4.56 14.44
CA LYS A 55 3.46 -5.74 15.27
C LYS A 55 4.70 -6.28 15.99
N GLU A 56 5.85 -6.26 15.33
CA GLU A 56 7.04 -7.01 15.77
C GLU A 56 8.18 -6.13 16.28
N PHE A 57 8.19 -4.83 15.98
CA PHE A 57 9.31 -3.94 16.26
C PHE A 57 8.87 -2.70 17.04
N LYS A 58 9.74 -2.24 17.94
CA LYS A 58 9.63 -0.88 18.49
C LYS A 58 10.13 0.14 17.48
N ASP A 59 9.71 1.40 17.63
CA ASP A 59 10.05 2.47 16.69
C ASP A 59 11.55 2.66 16.51
N GLU A 60 12.31 2.58 17.61
CA GLU A 60 13.77 2.70 17.62
C GLU A 60 14.49 1.57 16.86
N ASP A 61 13.82 0.44 16.65
CA ASP A 61 14.35 -0.74 15.95
C ASP A 61 13.98 -0.74 14.46
N TRP A 62 13.26 0.28 13.97
CA TRP A 62 12.86 0.34 12.57
C TRP A 62 14.06 0.55 11.64
N ASN A 63 14.30 -0.43 10.78
CA ASN A 63 15.38 -0.36 9.81
C ASN A 63 14.96 0.45 8.57
N MET A 64 15.46 1.70 8.48
CA MET A 64 15.15 2.61 7.37
C MET A 64 15.57 2.05 5.99
N GLY A 65 16.70 1.34 5.92
CA GLY A 65 17.15 0.70 4.69
C GLY A 65 16.20 -0.39 4.21
N ASN A 66 15.64 -1.16 5.14
CA ASN A 66 14.64 -2.18 4.82
C ASN A 66 13.31 -1.57 4.34
N ILE A 67 12.87 -0.47 4.95
CA ILE A 67 11.68 0.28 4.49
C ILE A 67 11.88 0.75 3.05
N VAL A 68 12.99 1.44 2.78
CA VAL A 68 13.29 1.96 1.43
C VAL A 68 13.42 0.80 0.43
N TYR A 69 14.09 -0.29 0.81
CA TYR A 69 14.20 -1.47 -0.03
C TYR A 69 12.83 -2.02 -0.41
N THR A 70 11.91 -2.24 0.54
CA THR A 70 10.58 -2.75 0.22
C THR A 70 9.78 -1.81 -0.68
N LEU A 71 9.86 -0.50 -0.45
CA LEU A 71 9.12 0.48 -1.25
C LEU A 71 9.66 0.59 -2.69
N THR A 72 10.98 0.42 -2.87
CA THR A 72 11.66 0.65 -4.16
C THR A 72 12.07 -0.62 -4.91
N ASN A 73 11.92 -1.81 -4.30
CA ASN A 73 12.28 -3.08 -4.93
C ASN A 73 11.21 -3.52 -5.94
N ARG A 74 11.30 -2.96 -7.15
CA ARG A 74 10.34 -3.16 -8.24
C ARG A 74 11.05 -3.15 -9.60
N ARG A 75 10.39 -3.70 -10.61
CA ARG A 75 10.95 -3.83 -11.96
C ARG A 75 10.75 -2.53 -12.72
N TYR A 76 11.82 -1.94 -13.24
CA TYR A 76 11.83 -0.60 -13.83
C TYR A 76 10.77 -0.35 -14.93
N LEU A 77 10.42 -1.37 -15.72
CA LEU A 77 9.45 -1.27 -16.81
C LEU A 77 8.07 -1.85 -16.48
N GLU A 78 7.82 -2.21 -15.23
CA GLU A 78 6.51 -2.73 -14.78
C GLU A 78 5.94 -1.77 -13.73
N LYS A 79 4.90 -1.04 -14.11
CA LYS A 79 4.30 -0.03 -13.24
C LYS A 79 3.57 -0.69 -12.07
N CYS A 80 3.73 -0.14 -10.88
CA CYS A 80 3.08 -0.64 -9.67
C CYS A 80 2.15 0.41 -9.04
N ILE A 81 1.02 -0.03 -8.51
CA ILE A 81 0.14 0.77 -7.66
C ILE A 81 0.49 0.45 -6.20
N ALA A 82 0.93 1.47 -5.47
CA ALA A 82 1.27 1.40 -4.07
C ALA A 82 0.09 1.77 -3.18
N TYR A 83 0.03 1.14 -2.01
CA TYR A 83 -0.97 1.41 -0.99
C TYR A 83 -0.41 0.96 0.36
N ALA A 84 -0.69 1.74 1.40
CA ALA A 84 -0.11 1.50 2.73
C ALA A 84 -0.81 0.36 3.48
N GLU A 85 -2.07 0.10 3.15
CA GLU A 85 -2.87 -0.98 3.73
C GLU A 85 -3.96 -1.40 2.70
N SER A 86 -4.39 -2.66 2.71
CA SER A 86 -5.36 -3.28 1.79
C SER A 86 -6.80 -3.15 2.30
N HIS A 87 -7.74 -3.79 1.60
CA HIS A 87 -9.13 -3.91 2.07
C HIS A 87 -9.30 -5.12 3.01
N ASP A 88 -8.52 -6.18 2.84
CA ASP A 88 -8.52 -7.34 3.72
C ASP A 88 -8.18 -6.96 5.17
N GLN A 89 -7.26 -6.00 5.35
CA GLN A 89 -6.89 -5.48 6.67
C GLN A 89 -8.01 -4.71 7.38
N ALA A 90 -9.04 -4.29 6.63
CA ALA A 90 -10.23 -3.65 7.18
C ALA A 90 -11.35 -4.65 7.50
N LEU A 91 -11.19 -5.93 7.14
CA LEU A 91 -12.15 -6.99 7.44
C LEU A 91 -11.85 -7.64 8.80
N VAL A 92 -12.83 -8.42 9.27
CA VAL A 92 -12.77 -9.12 10.56
C VAL A 92 -11.59 -10.10 10.58
N GLY A 93 -10.57 -9.80 11.38
CA GLY A 93 -9.40 -10.68 11.57
C GLY A 93 -8.05 -9.96 11.58
N ASP A 94 -7.99 -8.71 11.15
CA ASP A 94 -6.79 -7.86 11.21
C ASP A 94 -7.14 -6.45 11.72
N LYS A 95 -6.13 -5.60 11.89
CA LYS A 95 -6.27 -4.20 12.32
C LYS A 95 -5.87 -3.25 11.18
N THR A 96 -6.61 -2.15 11.05
CA THR A 96 -6.21 -1.01 10.20
C THR A 96 -4.93 -0.36 10.74
N LEU A 97 -4.21 0.40 9.91
CA LEU A 97 -3.03 1.15 10.36
C LEU A 97 -3.35 2.08 11.53
N ALA A 98 -4.49 2.76 11.47
CA ALA A 98 -4.95 3.64 12.54
C ALA A 98 -5.14 2.86 13.85
N PHE A 99 -5.73 1.66 13.79
CA PHE A 99 -5.96 0.83 14.97
C PHE A 99 -4.69 0.15 15.49
N TRP A 100 -3.73 -0.18 14.63
CA TRP A 100 -2.38 -0.58 15.03
C TRP A 100 -1.64 0.53 15.80
N LEU A 101 -1.88 1.79 15.43
CA LEU A 101 -1.16 2.93 15.98
C LEU A 101 -1.75 3.49 17.28
N MET A 102 -3.08 3.48 17.41
CA MET A 102 -3.80 4.18 18.49
C MET A 102 -4.61 3.25 19.40
N ASP A 103 -4.94 2.04 18.94
CA ASP A 103 -5.72 1.04 19.66
C ASP A 103 -6.95 1.67 20.38
N ALA A 104 -7.17 1.35 21.65
CA ALA A 104 -8.31 1.82 22.44
C ALA A 104 -8.39 3.36 22.57
N GLU A 105 -7.27 4.08 22.51
CA GLU A 105 -7.28 5.55 22.62
C GLU A 105 -7.95 6.24 21.42
N MET A 106 -8.07 5.53 20.29
CA MET A 106 -8.87 6.00 19.16
C MET A 106 -10.32 6.32 19.57
N TYR A 107 -10.89 5.58 20.52
CA TYR A 107 -12.28 5.79 20.93
C TYR A 107 -12.45 6.91 21.97
N THR A 108 -11.38 7.30 22.67
CA THR A 108 -11.47 8.22 23.81
C THR A 108 -10.77 9.56 23.56
N ASN A 109 -9.74 9.59 22.71
CA ASN A 109 -8.80 10.72 22.59
C ASN A 109 -8.71 11.32 21.18
N MET A 110 -9.66 10.99 20.29
CA MET A 110 -9.77 11.59 18.95
C MET A 110 -10.53 12.92 18.92
N SER A 111 -11.15 13.34 20.04
CA SER A 111 -11.81 14.64 20.14
C SER A 111 -10.79 15.75 20.43
N VAL A 112 -10.94 16.89 19.77
CA VAL A 112 -10.13 18.10 20.08
C VAL A 112 -10.39 18.67 21.49
N LEU A 113 -11.42 18.18 22.18
CA LEU A 113 -11.77 18.57 23.56
C LEU A 113 -11.17 17.64 24.61
N THR A 114 -10.64 16.48 24.22
CA THR A 114 -9.99 15.54 25.13
C THR A 114 -8.47 15.76 25.12
N PRO A 115 -7.74 15.27 26.14
CA PRO A 115 -6.29 15.44 26.19
C PRO A 115 -5.61 14.82 24.96
N PHE A 116 -4.69 15.58 24.36
CA PHE A 116 -3.84 15.12 23.27
C PHE A 116 -2.71 14.27 23.84
N THR A 117 -2.94 12.96 23.92
CA THR A 117 -2.00 12.01 24.54
C THR A 117 -0.80 11.75 23.63
N PRO A 118 0.34 11.31 24.19
CA PRO A 118 1.49 10.90 23.38
C PRO A 118 1.19 9.76 22.40
N VAL A 119 0.23 8.88 22.72
CA VAL A 119 -0.21 7.79 21.84
C VAL A 119 -0.95 8.32 20.62
N ILE A 120 -1.91 9.23 20.81
CA ILE A 120 -2.63 9.87 19.70
C ILE A 120 -1.71 10.75 18.87
N ASP A 121 -0.81 11.52 19.49
CA ASP A 121 0.16 12.32 18.75
C ASP A 121 1.01 11.44 17.83
N ARG A 122 1.67 10.43 18.39
CA ARG A 122 2.46 9.44 17.63
C ARG A 122 1.63 8.80 16.52
N GLY A 123 0.42 8.36 16.83
CA GLY A 123 -0.45 7.69 15.86
C GLY A 123 -0.81 8.57 14.68
N ILE A 124 -1.17 9.84 14.93
CA ILE A 124 -1.48 10.79 13.86
C ILE A 124 -0.24 11.09 13.01
N GLN A 125 0.94 11.31 13.64
CA GLN A 125 2.16 11.59 12.87
C GLN A 125 2.56 10.40 11.99
N LEU A 126 2.64 9.20 12.56
CA LEU A 126 3.04 8.00 11.83
C LEU A 126 2.02 7.63 10.75
N HIS A 127 0.71 7.77 11.00
CA HIS A 127 -0.32 7.51 10.00
C HIS A 127 -0.16 8.42 8.75
N LYS A 128 0.25 9.69 8.94
CA LYS A 128 0.57 10.58 7.82
C LYS A 128 1.88 10.19 7.14
N MET A 129 2.93 9.91 7.92
CA MET A 129 4.26 9.58 7.38
C MET A 129 4.26 8.28 6.57
N ILE A 130 3.62 7.22 7.06
CA ILE A 130 3.49 5.92 6.39
C ILE A 130 2.78 6.07 5.03
N ARG A 131 1.66 6.80 5.00
CA ARG A 131 0.94 7.07 3.76
C ARG A 131 1.76 7.92 2.79
N LEU A 132 2.40 8.97 3.28
CA LEU A 132 3.21 9.86 2.46
C LEU A 132 4.40 9.11 1.83
N ILE A 133 5.17 8.37 2.62
CA ILE A 133 6.34 7.66 2.11
C ILE A 133 5.95 6.54 1.14
N THR A 134 4.82 5.86 1.40
CA THR A 134 4.27 4.87 0.45
C THR A 134 3.84 5.53 -0.86
N HIS A 135 3.16 6.68 -0.78
CA HIS A 135 2.75 7.44 -1.96
C HIS A 135 3.95 7.98 -2.74
N ALA A 136 5.00 8.43 -2.07
CA ALA A 136 6.14 9.08 -2.70
C ALA A 136 7.17 8.10 -3.28
N LEU A 137 7.38 6.94 -2.64
CA LEU A 137 8.44 5.98 -3.00
C LEU A 137 7.92 4.64 -3.53
N GLY A 138 6.65 4.30 -3.30
CA GLY A 138 6.15 2.93 -3.51
C GLY A 138 5.74 2.56 -4.94
N GLY A 139 5.45 3.52 -5.81
CA GLY A 139 4.63 3.25 -7.00
C GLY A 139 4.61 4.34 -8.07
N GLU A 140 4.11 3.97 -9.25
CA GLU A 140 3.65 4.88 -10.31
C GLU A 140 2.19 5.29 -10.14
N GLY A 141 1.49 4.70 -9.16
CA GLY A 141 0.14 5.05 -8.78
C GLY A 141 -0.07 4.82 -7.29
N TYR A 142 -1.08 5.48 -6.73
CA TYR A 142 -1.46 5.33 -5.32
C TYR A 142 -2.92 4.87 -5.22
N LEU A 143 -3.17 3.92 -4.32
CA LEU A 143 -4.50 3.41 -4.01
C LEU A 143 -4.82 3.63 -2.54
N ASN A 144 -6.07 4.01 -2.27
CA ASN A 144 -6.62 4.13 -0.94
C ASN A 144 -8.02 3.52 -0.90
N PHE A 145 -8.28 2.64 0.07
CA PHE A 145 -9.62 2.07 0.28
C PHE A 145 -10.49 3.01 1.14
N MET A 146 -11.81 2.99 0.94
CA MET A 146 -12.72 3.90 1.67
C MET A 146 -12.70 3.62 3.18
N GLY A 147 -13.00 4.64 4.00
CA GLY A 147 -13.05 4.49 5.46
C GLY A 147 -11.70 4.62 6.18
N LYS A 148 -10.60 4.85 5.46
CA LYS A 148 -9.24 5.04 6.05
C LYS A 148 -8.97 6.44 6.62
N TYR A 149 -10.03 7.24 6.78
CA TYR A 149 -9.96 8.63 7.24
C TYR A 149 -10.76 8.90 8.52
N GLU A 150 -11.43 7.88 9.06
CA GLU A 150 -12.21 7.97 10.29
C GLU A 150 -11.44 7.40 11.49
#